data_AF-A0A367FMB3-F1
#
_entry.id   AF-A0A367FMB3-F1
#
_cell.length_a   1.000
_cell.length_b   1.000
_cell.length_c   1.000
_cell.angle_alpha   90.00
_cell.angle_beta   90.00
_cell.angle_gamma   90.00
#
_symmetry.space_group_name_H-M   'P 1'
#
loop_
_entity.id
_entity.type
_entity.pdbx_description
1 polymer ?
#
loop_
_entity_poly.entity_id
_entity_poly.type
_entity_poly.pdbx_seq_one_letter_code
_entity_poly.pdbx_strand_id
1 'polypeptide(L)'
;MGTTDVVLTDTSPYGSRTVTVEYEGASSVAYLRGADGGIHGAVWLANHGQAPPSVDLDQIGRGHAPVMPVANTRVPEGTAPFTAAELEVLWFEEGDGAALYRNGDLLAVIPGWADLERGMPGYARDAVGESPFAWSLDEALEGLAPRIAKARSYWEWRHGDGAWQSFQQFVMSHLDSRVGPPARYWDIGGDRLPTVGITERPQNGYTVLSTVGMSCQRMPTVEQYIDRPDAYTRIELAIATRGEPAEAAQLFLWLARYPWHSITWLGHGHTARWYGAPATFPLGRGHEGVLMLDTVPGLPDLSGFAFGGDEVRWLWLIPLTDHELRIAAERGHEALALSLPGRIP
;
A
#
# COMPACT_ATOMS: atom_id res chain seq x y z
N MET A 1 -7.40 -37.20 5.76
CA MET A 1 -7.09 -35.75 5.70
C MET A 1 -6.35 -35.56 4.39
N GLY A 2 -6.92 -34.82 3.44
CA GLY A 2 -6.16 -34.42 2.25
C GLY A 2 -5.02 -33.51 2.73
N THR A 3 -3.82 -33.73 2.24
CA THR A 3 -2.67 -32.90 2.57
C THR A 3 -2.78 -31.63 1.73
N THR A 4 -2.86 -30.46 2.38
CA THR A 4 -2.71 -29.18 1.70
C THR A 4 -1.23 -28.95 1.42
N ASP A 5 -0.89 -28.83 0.14
CA ASP A 5 0.48 -28.56 -0.30
C ASP A 5 0.61 -27.10 -0.73
N VAL A 6 1.54 -26.36 -0.12
CA VAL A 6 1.86 -24.99 -0.53
C VAL A 6 2.80 -25.05 -1.74
N VAL A 7 2.30 -24.65 -2.90
CA VAL A 7 3.02 -24.68 -4.19
C VAL A 7 3.91 -23.45 -4.36
N LEU A 8 3.43 -22.29 -3.92
CA LEU A 8 4.15 -21.01 -4.03
C LEU A 8 3.86 -20.17 -2.78
N THR A 9 4.88 -19.46 -2.30
CA THR A 9 4.76 -18.40 -1.31
C THR A 9 5.60 -17.22 -1.77
N ASP A 10 5.00 -16.04 -1.84
CA ASP A 10 5.68 -14.79 -2.17
C ASP A 10 5.20 -13.68 -1.23
N THR A 11 6.12 -12.85 -0.75
CA THR A 11 5.82 -11.77 0.21
C THR A 11 5.98 -10.43 -0.48
N SER A 12 4.99 -9.54 -0.29
CA SER A 12 5.02 -8.19 -0.84
C SER A 12 6.34 -7.49 -0.48
N PRO A 13 6.86 -6.60 -1.34
CA PRO A 13 8.12 -5.91 -1.07
C PRO A 13 8.11 -5.03 0.20
N TYR A 14 6.92 -4.74 0.76
CA TYR A 14 6.74 -4.01 2.01
C TYR A 14 6.56 -4.91 3.23
N GLY A 15 6.42 -6.23 3.06
CA GLY A 15 6.29 -7.21 4.13
C GLY A 15 4.92 -7.28 4.82
N SER A 16 3.90 -6.62 4.26
CA SER A 16 2.56 -6.51 4.85
C SER A 16 1.57 -7.54 4.33
N ARG A 17 1.79 -8.04 3.11
CA ARG A 17 1.02 -9.11 2.49
C ARG A 17 1.88 -10.27 2.03
N THR A 18 1.28 -11.46 1.99
CA THR A 18 1.85 -12.67 1.40
C THR A 18 0.82 -13.34 0.51
N VAL A 19 1.21 -13.67 -0.72
CA VAL A 19 0.44 -14.57 -1.58
C VAL A 19 0.92 -16.00 -1.32
N THR A 20 0.00 -16.94 -1.09
CA THR A 20 0.30 -18.36 -1.24
C THR A 20 -0.60 -18.98 -2.30
N VAL A 21 -0.07 -19.96 -3.01
CA VAL A 21 -0.84 -20.85 -3.86
C VAL A 21 -0.84 -22.22 -3.21
N GLU A 22 -2.02 -22.74 -2.93
CA GLU A 22 -2.22 -24.03 -2.29
C GLU A 22 -2.88 -25.00 -3.24
N TYR A 23 -2.50 -26.26 -3.12
CA TYR A 23 -3.11 -27.40 -3.78
C TYR A 23 -3.72 -28.30 -2.71
N GLU A 24 -4.99 -28.68 -2.90
CA GLU A 24 -5.69 -29.57 -1.98
C GLU A 24 -6.40 -30.70 -2.72
N GLY A 25 -5.61 -31.52 -3.43
CA GLY A 25 -6.07 -32.75 -4.10
C GLY A 25 -6.88 -32.54 -5.38
N ALA A 26 -7.93 -31.72 -5.33
CA ALA A 26 -8.89 -31.55 -6.43
C ALA A 26 -8.89 -30.13 -7.03
N SER A 27 -8.31 -29.15 -6.35
CA SER A 27 -8.20 -27.78 -6.86
C SER A 27 -6.99 -27.04 -6.31
N SER A 28 -6.65 -25.94 -6.98
CA SER A 28 -5.69 -24.95 -6.51
C SER A 28 -6.35 -23.60 -6.26
N VAL A 29 -5.96 -22.96 -5.17
CA VAL A 29 -6.48 -21.66 -4.72
C VAL A 29 -5.30 -20.77 -4.36
N ALA A 30 -5.37 -19.50 -4.76
CA ALA A 30 -4.45 -18.47 -4.28
C ALA A 30 -5.11 -17.70 -3.14
N TYR A 31 -4.32 -17.39 -2.12
CA TYR A 31 -4.74 -16.64 -0.95
C TYR A 31 -3.81 -15.45 -0.75
N LEU A 32 -4.39 -14.28 -0.54
CA LEU A 32 -3.71 -13.08 -0.10
C LEU A 32 -3.89 -12.93 1.40
N ARG A 33 -2.79 -13.06 2.15
CA ARG A 33 -2.77 -13.00 3.60
C ARG A 33 -2.15 -11.72 4.14
N GLY A 34 -2.62 -11.31 5.31
CA GLY A 34 -1.99 -10.28 6.13
C GLY A 34 -0.79 -10.83 6.89
N ALA A 35 -0.01 -9.92 7.47
CA ALA A 35 1.15 -10.26 8.31
C ALA A 35 0.76 -11.08 9.57
N ASP A 36 -0.50 -11.04 9.99
CA ASP A 36 -1.08 -11.84 11.08
C ASP A 36 -1.52 -13.25 10.63
N GLY A 37 -1.43 -13.56 9.33
CA GLY A 37 -1.89 -14.82 8.73
C GLY A 37 -3.36 -14.83 8.33
N GLY A 38 -4.13 -13.76 8.60
CA GLY A 38 -5.53 -13.64 8.19
C GLY A 38 -5.67 -13.61 6.67
N ILE A 39 -6.70 -14.27 6.13
CA ILE A 39 -6.99 -14.29 4.69
C ILE A 39 -7.83 -13.05 4.35
N HIS A 40 -7.29 -12.17 3.51
CA HIS A 40 -8.00 -10.97 3.04
C HIS A 40 -8.66 -11.20 1.68
N GLY A 41 -7.97 -11.91 0.79
CA GLY A 41 -8.49 -12.26 -0.53
C GLY A 41 -8.19 -13.71 -0.85
N ALA A 42 -9.06 -14.32 -1.63
CA ALA A 42 -8.83 -15.64 -2.22
C ALA A 42 -9.37 -15.69 -3.63
N VAL A 43 -8.78 -16.56 -4.44
CA VAL A 43 -9.26 -16.82 -5.80
C VAL A 43 -8.98 -18.27 -6.18
N TRP A 44 -10.02 -18.96 -6.65
CA TRP A 44 -9.87 -20.26 -7.27
C TRP A 44 -9.06 -20.13 -8.56
N LEU A 45 -8.09 -21.02 -8.77
CA LEU A 45 -7.21 -20.98 -9.95
C LEU A 45 -7.57 -22.08 -10.96
N ALA A 46 -7.78 -23.31 -10.49
CA ALA A 46 -8.08 -24.45 -11.34
C ALA A 46 -8.64 -25.63 -10.55
N ASN A 47 -9.36 -26.49 -11.27
CA ASN A 47 -9.65 -27.87 -10.85
C ASN A 47 -8.57 -28.79 -11.41
N HIS A 48 -8.25 -29.85 -10.68
CA HIS A 48 -7.30 -30.90 -11.07
C HIS A 48 -7.98 -32.24 -11.39
N GLY A 49 -9.29 -32.19 -11.61
CA GLY A 49 -10.10 -33.28 -12.12
C GLY A 49 -11.44 -32.76 -12.65
N GLN A 50 -12.35 -33.68 -12.95
CA GLN A 50 -13.65 -33.37 -13.52
C GLN A 50 -14.44 -32.39 -12.64
N ALA A 51 -14.88 -31.28 -13.22
CA ALA A 51 -15.74 -30.30 -12.59
C ALA A 51 -17.11 -30.93 -12.26
N PRO A 52 -17.60 -30.78 -11.02
CA PRO A 52 -18.90 -31.29 -10.63
C PRO A 52 -20.03 -30.46 -11.27
N PRO A 53 -21.26 -31.01 -11.34
CA PRO A 53 -22.42 -30.24 -11.81
C PRO A 53 -22.83 -29.10 -10.86
N SER A 54 -22.47 -29.20 -9.58
CA SER A 54 -22.78 -28.21 -8.55
C SER A 54 -21.70 -28.19 -7.47
N VAL A 55 -21.66 -27.11 -6.69
CA VAL A 55 -20.76 -26.96 -5.55
C VAL A 55 -21.07 -28.00 -4.47
N ASP A 56 -20.03 -28.63 -3.91
CA ASP A 56 -20.12 -29.47 -2.72
C ASP A 56 -19.97 -28.61 -1.44
N LEU A 57 -21.11 -28.20 -0.88
CA LEU A 57 -21.16 -27.35 0.32
C LEU A 57 -20.62 -28.07 1.56
N ASP A 58 -20.71 -29.41 1.63
CA ASP A 58 -20.22 -30.18 2.77
C ASP A 58 -18.69 -30.23 2.80
N GLN A 59 -18.03 -30.23 1.63
CA GLN A 59 -16.57 -30.07 1.56
C GLN A 59 -16.13 -28.68 2.01
N ILE A 60 -16.80 -27.63 1.52
CA ILE A 60 -16.49 -26.24 1.90
C ILE A 60 -16.72 -26.02 3.40
N GLY A 61 -17.83 -26.54 3.94
CA GLY A 61 -18.13 -26.45 5.38
C GLY A 61 -17.12 -27.16 6.27
N ARG A 62 -16.32 -28.08 5.71
CA ARG A 62 -15.19 -28.73 6.39
C ARG A 62 -13.85 -28.03 6.18
N GLY A 63 -13.84 -26.89 5.48
CA GLY A 63 -12.65 -26.08 5.21
C GLY A 63 -11.80 -26.56 4.04
N HIS A 64 -12.31 -27.47 3.19
CA HIS A 64 -11.61 -27.89 1.98
C HIS A 64 -11.72 -26.84 0.87
N ALA A 65 -10.68 -26.74 0.04
CA ALA A 65 -10.67 -25.89 -1.13
C ALA A 65 -11.86 -26.20 -2.07
N PRO A 66 -12.55 -25.18 -2.60
CA PRO A 66 -13.68 -25.39 -3.49
C PRO A 66 -13.22 -25.96 -4.83
N VAL A 67 -14.06 -26.84 -5.40
CA VAL A 67 -13.94 -27.30 -6.79
C VAL A 67 -15.00 -26.57 -7.61
N MET A 68 -14.57 -25.85 -8.65
CA MET A 68 -15.44 -25.01 -9.46
C MET A 68 -16.42 -25.89 -10.27
N PRO A 69 -17.74 -25.58 -10.30
CA PRO A 69 -18.70 -26.35 -11.09
C PRO A 69 -18.49 -26.19 -12.59
N VAL A 70 -19.00 -27.15 -13.37
CA VAL A 70 -18.94 -27.17 -14.85
C VAL A 70 -19.45 -25.87 -15.49
N ALA A 71 -20.47 -25.24 -14.89
CA ALA A 71 -21.05 -24.00 -15.41
C ALA A 71 -20.15 -22.76 -15.23
N ASN A 72 -19.14 -22.84 -14.37
CA ASN A 72 -18.32 -21.71 -13.94
C ASN A 72 -16.82 -21.87 -14.27
N THR A 73 -16.44 -22.90 -15.02
CA THR A 73 -15.06 -23.13 -15.47
C THR A 73 -14.97 -23.28 -16.98
N ARG A 74 -13.92 -22.70 -17.57
CA ARG A 74 -13.54 -22.90 -18.98
C ARG A 74 -12.89 -24.27 -19.24
N VAL A 75 -12.45 -24.97 -18.18
CA VAL A 75 -11.70 -26.24 -18.25
C VAL A 75 -12.41 -27.30 -17.38
N PRO A 76 -13.56 -27.84 -17.82
CA PRO A 76 -14.37 -28.76 -17.02
C PRO A 76 -13.73 -30.13 -16.78
N GLU A 77 -12.77 -30.55 -17.60
CA GLU A 77 -11.98 -31.76 -17.41
C GLU A 77 -10.86 -31.61 -16.35
N GLY A 78 -10.55 -30.37 -15.96
CA GLY A 78 -9.45 -30.03 -15.08
C GLY A 78 -8.10 -29.92 -15.79
N THR A 79 -7.09 -29.44 -15.06
CA THR A 79 -5.70 -29.30 -15.53
C THR A 79 -4.74 -30.04 -14.60
N ALA A 80 -3.53 -30.34 -15.05
CA ALA A 80 -2.51 -30.89 -14.16
C ALA A 80 -2.20 -29.92 -13.01
N PRO A 81 -1.91 -30.42 -11.79
CA PRO A 81 -1.48 -29.58 -10.67
C PRO A 81 -0.31 -28.67 -11.05
N PHE A 82 -0.33 -27.44 -10.54
CA PHE A 82 0.73 -26.48 -10.81
C PHE A 82 2.03 -26.88 -10.11
N THR A 83 3.15 -26.43 -10.66
CA THR A 83 4.45 -26.52 -9.99
C THR A 83 4.97 -25.12 -9.69
N ALA A 84 5.80 -24.99 -8.66
CA ALA A 84 6.38 -23.70 -8.26
C ALA A 84 7.12 -23.00 -9.42
N ALA A 85 7.78 -23.77 -10.30
CA ALA A 85 8.55 -23.26 -11.42
C ALA A 85 7.69 -22.65 -12.54
N GLU A 86 6.39 -22.98 -12.58
CA GLU A 86 5.47 -22.41 -13.57
C GLU A 86 4.88 -21.08 -13.10
N LEU A 87 4.95 -20.76 -11.81
CA LEU A 87 4.20 -19.66 -11.22
C LEU A 87 5.09 -18.46 -10.90
N GLU A 88 4.57 -17.26 -11.15
CA GLU A 88 5.23 -15.99 -10.85
C GLU A 88 4.22 -15.00 -10.27
N VAL A 89 4.62 -14.24 -9.25
CA VAL A 89 3.81 -13.18 -8.65
C VAL A 89 4.30 -11.81 -9.12
N LEU A 90 3.37 -11.00 -9.60
CA LEU A 90 3.56 -9.57 -9.82
C LEU A 90 2.72 -8.80 -8.80
N TRP A 91 3.38 -8.16 -7.85
CA TRP A 91 2.71 -7.27 -6.89
C TRP A 91 2.27 -5.97 -7.57
N PHE A 92 1.12 -5.42 -7.17
CA PHE A 92 0.80 -4.03 -7.46
C PHE A 92 1.77 -3.09 -6.75
N GLU A 93 1.90 -1.86 -7.25
CA GLU A 93 2.86 -0.87 -6.74
C GLU A 93 2.64 -0.59 -5.24
N GLU A 94 1.38 -0.55 -4.83
CA GLU A 94 0.92 -0.38 -3.46
C GLU A 94 1.28 -1.58 -2.56
N GLY A 95 1.47 -2.76 -3.15
CA GLY A 95 1.80 -4.01 -2.47
C GLY A 95 0.66 -4.64 -1.67
N ASP A 96 -0.57 -4.14 -1.84
CA ASP A 96 -1.77 -4.65 -1.19
C ASP A 96 -2.60 -5.61 -2.08
N GLY A 97 -2.23 -5.75 -3.36
CA GLY A 97 -2.80 -6.71 -4.30
C GLY A 97 -1.75 -7.31 -5.23
N ALA A 98 -2.10 -8.39 -5.92
CA ALA A 98 -1.17 -9.14 -6.76
C ALA A 98 -1.83 -9.78 -7.99
N ALA A 99 -1.07 -9.88 -9.07
CA ALA A 99 -1.35 -10.72 -10.22
C ALA A 99 -0.48 -11.98 -10.16
N LEU A 100 -1.07 -13.12 -10.51
CA LEU A 100 -0.40 -14.41 -10.61
C LEU A 100 -0.28 -14.78 -12.09
N TYR A 101 0.90 -15.21 -12.50
CA TYR A 101 1.19 -15.69 -13.84
C TYR A 101 1.51 -17.17 -13.83
N ARG A 102 1.18 -17.86 -14.93
CA ARG A 102 1.61 -19.23 -15.21
C ARG A 102 2.34 -19.26 -16.55
N ASN A 103 3.63 -19.60 -16.55
CA ASN A 103 4.46 -19.67 -17.75
C ASN A 103 4.42 -18.37 -18.60
N GLY A 104 4.34 -17.22 -17.94
CA GLY A 104 4.26 -15.90 -18.59
C GLY A 104 2.85 -15.43 -18.94
N ASP A 105 1.83 -16.29 -18.87
CA ASP A 105 0.44 -15.92 -19.11
C ASP A 105 -0.29 -15.55 -17.81
N LEU A 106 -1.10 -14.49 -17.84
CA LEU A 106 -1.85 -14.05 -16.67
C LEU A 106 -2.87 -15.12 -16.25
N LEU A 107 -2.73 -15.64 -15.03
CA LEU A 107 -3.56 -16.71 -14.47
C LEU A 107 -4.67 -16.15 -13.58
N ALA A 108 -4.35 -15.22 -12.69
CA ALA A 108 -5.31 -14.65 -11.75
C ALA A 108 -4.89 -13.27 -11.23
N VAL A 109 -5.82 -12.54 -10.63
CA VAL A 109 -5.59 -11.26 -9.95
C VAL A 109 -6.36 -11.23 -8.64
N ILE A 110 -5.67 -10.97 -7.53
CA ILE A 110 -6.28 -10.64 -6.25
C ILE A 110 -6.04 -9.15 -6.00
N PRO A 111 -7.03 -8.27 -6.24
CA PRO A 111 -6.85 -6.83 -6.01
C PRO A 111 -6.79 -6.50 -4.51
N GLY A 112 -6.26 -5.34 -4.15
CA GLY A 112 -6.20 -4.88 -2.75
C GLY A 112 -7.56 -4.58 -2.11
N TRP A 113 -8.62 -4.50 -2.92
CA TRP A 113 -10.02 -4.38 -2.48
C TRP A 113 -10.78 -5.71 -2.50
N ALA A 114 -10.11 -6.85 -2.74
CA ALA A 114 -10.74 -8.15 -2.56
C ALA A 114 -11.21 -8.29 -1.11
N ASP A 115 -12.44 -8.78 -0.93
CA ASP A 115 -13.09 -8.86 0.37
C ASP A 115 -13.99 -10.11 0.38
N LEU A 116 -13.49 -11.17 1.01
CA LEU A 116 -14.23 -12.43 1.11
C LEU A 116 -15.51 -12.31 1.95
N GLU A 117 -15.53 -11.43 2.96
CA GLU A 117 -16.72 -11.23 3.80
C GLU A 117 -17.85 -10.57 3.00
N ARG A 118 -17.49 -9.74 2.01
CA ARG A 118 -18.44 -9.11 1.08
C ARG A 118 -18.70 -9.94 -0.17
N GLY A 119 -18.13 -11.14 -0.28
CA GLY A 119 -18.30 -12.01 -1.45
C GLY A 119 -17.62 -11.48 -2.71
N MET A 120 -16.52 -10.74 -2.54
CA MET A 120 -15.68 -10.19 -3.61
C MET A 120 -14.36 -10.96 -3.71
N PRO A 121 -14.35 -12.15 -4.36
CA PRO A 121 -13.12 -12.90 -4.58
C PRO A 121 -12.21 -12.21 -5.60
N GLY A 122 -11.04 -12.79 -5.85
CA GLY A 122 -10.23 -12.39 -6.98
C GLY A 122 -10.79 -12.86 -8.34
N TYR A 123 -10.05 -12.53 -9.39
CA TYR A 123 -10.37 -12.84 -10.78
C TYR A 123 -9.48 -13.96 -11.29
N ALA A 124 -10.05 -14.94 -11.99
CA ALA A 124 -9.30 -16.07 -12.54
C ALA A 124 -9.51 -16.21 -14.04
N ARG A 125 -8.43 -16.54 -14.76
CA ARG A 125 -8.44 -16.75 -16.21
C ARG A 125 -9.45 -17.81 -16.62
N ASP A 126 -9.54 -18.89 -15.87
CA ASP A 126 -10.34 -20.04 -16.26
C ASP A 126 -11.76 -20.01 -15.65
N ALA A 127 -12.13 -18.95 -14.92
CA ALA A 127 -13.47 -18.75 -14.36
C ALA A 127 -14.45 -18.17 -15.39
N VAL A 128 -15.71 -18.62 -15.34
CA VAL A 128 -16.82 -18.15 -16.18
C VAL A 128 -17.85 -17.43 -15.32
N GLY A 129 -18.17 -16.18 -15.70
CA GLY A 129 -19.04 -15.28 -14.96
C GLY A 129 -18.56 -15.02 -13.53
N GLU A 130 -19.51 -14.77 -12.63
CA GLU A 130 -19.25 -14.54 -11.22
C GLU A 130 -19.64 -15.77 -10.39
N SER A 131 -18.75 -16.17 -9.49
CA SER A 131 -19.01 -17.18 -8.47
C SER A 131 -18.43 -16.72 -7.12
N PRO A 132 -18.80 -17.36 -5.99
CA PRO A 132 -18.20 -17.06 -4.70
C PRO A 132 -16.68 -17.35 -4.61
N PHE A 133 -16.10 -18.09 -5.56
CA PHE A 133 -14.69 -18.53 -5.49
C PHE A 133 -13.77 -17.76 -6.42
N ALA A 134 -14.30 -17.26 -7.53
CA ALA A 134 -13.59 -16.45 -8.51
C ALA A 134 -14.59 -15.75 -9.43
N TRP A 135 -14.22 -14.57 -9.89
CA TRP A 135 -14.88 -13.88 -11.00
C TRP A 135 -14.07 -14.05 -12.29
N SER A 136 -14.72 -13.90 -13.45
CA SER A 136 -14.04 -14.04 -14.74
C SER A 136 -13.02 -12.93 -14.94
N LEU A 137 -11.75 -13.30 -15.12
CA LEU A 137 -10.70 -12.34 -15.42
C LEU A 137 -10.90 -11.67 -16.79
N ASP A 138 -11.41 -12.41 -17.77
CA ASP A 138 -11.65 -11.90 -19.12
C ASP A 138 -12.62 -10.71 -19.13
N GLU A 139 -13.70 -10.80 -18.34
CA GLU A 139 -14.71 -9.74 -18.20
C GLU A 139 -14.16 -8.49 -17.47
N ALA A 140 -13.17 -8.67 -16.60
CA ALA A 140 -12.55 -7.58 -15.84
C ALA A 140 -11.25 -7.05 -16.45
N LEU A 141 -10.75 -7.68 -17.54
CA LEU A 141 -9.42 -7.43 -18.06
C LEU A 141 -9.25 -6.00 -18.57
N GLU A 142 -10.29 -5.40 -19.15
CA GLU A 142 -10.26 -4.01 -19.63
C GLU A 142 -9.88 -3.03 -18.50
N GLY A 143 -10.43 -3.24 -17.29
CA GLY A 143 -10.13 -2.41 -16.12
C GLY A 143 -8.83 -2.80 -15.40
N LEU A 144 -8.47 -4.08 -15.40
CA LEU A 144 -7.29 -4.58 -14.66
C LEU A 144 -5.99 -4.47 -15.45
N ALA A 145 -6.02 -4.61 -16.78
CA ALA A 145 -4.81 -4.61 -17.61
C ALA A 145 -3.95 -3.34 -17.45
N PRO A 146 -4.51 -2.11 -17.38
CA PRO A 146 -3.71 -0.90 -17.12
C PRO A 146 -2.98 -0.94 -15.77
N ARG A 147 -3.61 -1.48 -14.72
CA ARG A 147 -2.99 -1.61 -13.39
C ARG A 147 -1.84 -2.60 -13.41
N ILE A 148 -2.05 -3.75 -14.05
CA ILE A 148 -1.03 -4.79 -14.18
C ILE A 148 0.17 -4.27 -14.98
N ALA A 149 -0.07 -3.55 -16.07
CA ALA A 149 0.97 -2.91 -16.86
C ALA A 149 1.75 -1.86 -16.04
N LYS A 150 1.04 -0.98 -15.31
CA LYS A 150 1.68 0.04 -14.44
C LYS A 150 2.54 -0.63 -13.35
N ALA A 151 2.05 -1.69 -12.72
CA ALA A 151 2.79 -2.46 -11.73
C ALA A 151 4.08 -3.07 -12.30
N ARG A 152 4.00 -3.70 -13.47
CA ARG A 152 5.18 -4.27 -14.16
C ARG A 152 6.21 -3.19 -14.47
N SER A 153 5.79 -2.10 -15.12
CA SER A 153 6.70 -0.99 -15.45
C SER A 153 7.31 -0.35 -14.20
N TYR A 154 6.54 -0.23 -13.11
CA TYR A 154 7.04 0.28 -11.85
C TYR A 154 8.15 -0.60 -11.28
N TRP A 155 7.93 -1.92 -11.20
CA TRP A 155 8.95 -2.83 -10.65
C TRP A 155 10.16 -2.99 -11.56
N GLU A 156 9.98 -2.98 -12.89
CA GLU A 156 11.10 -2.94 -13.85
C GLU A 156 11.96 -1.69 -13.63
N TRP A 157 11.34 -0.52 -13.49
CA TRP A 157 12.05 0.71 -13.14
C TRP A 157 12.72 0.60 -11.76
N ARG A 158 12.00 0.15 -10.74
CA ARG A 158 12.47 0.14 -9.34
C ARG A 158 13.69 -0.74 -9.15
N HIS A 159 13.76 -1.86 -9.85
CA HIS A 159 14.92 -2.78 -9.84
C HIS A 159 16.03 -2.37 -10.83
N GLY A 160 15.79 -1.37 -11.68
CA GLY A 160 16.78 -0.86 -12.62
C GLY A 160 17.93 -0.14 -11.92
N ASP A 161 19.12 -0.27 -12.50
CA ASP A 161 20.32 0.40 -12.01
C ASP A 161 20.13 1.93 -11.98
N GLY A 162 20.46 2.55 -10.84
CA GLY A 162 20.39 4.01 -10.70
C GLY A 162 18.98 4.58 -10.49
N ALA A 163 17.94 3.75 -10.38
CA ALA A 163 16.56 4.20 -10.23
C ALA A 163 16.35 5.09 -8.99
N TRP A 164 16.88 4.65 -7.84
CA TRP A 164 16.81 5.42 -6.61
C TRP A 164 17.59 6.74 -6.70
N GLN A 165 18.81 6.71 -7.23
CA GLN A 165 19.68 7.88 -7.35
C GLN A 165 19.03 8.93 -8.27
N SER A 166 18.41 8.49 -9.36
CA SER A 166 17.69 9.36 -10.29
C SER A 166 16.48 10.01 -9.63
N PHE A 167 15.67 9.23 -8.91
CA PHE A 167 14.54 9.77 -8.13
C PHE A 167 15.02 10.78 -7.08
N GLN A 168 16.03 10.41 -6.29
CA GLN A 168 16.59 11.23 -5.23
C GLN A 168 17.10 12.58 -5.80
N GLN A 169 17.79 12.57 -6.94
CA GLN A 169 18.24 13.81 -7.59
C GLN A 169 17.06 14.71 -7.98
N PHE A 170 15.98 14.12 -8.51
CA PHE A 170 14.82 14.88 -8.97
C PHE A 170 14.07 15.55 -7.81
N VAL A 171 13.78 14.81 -6.74
CA VAL A 171 13.10 15.37 -5.56
C VAL A 171 13.98 16.36 -4.80
N MET A 172 15.30 16.14 -4.73
CA MET A 172 16.21 17.09 -4.11
C MET A 172 16.28 18.40 -4.90
N SER A 173 16.30 18.35 -6.23
CA SER A 173 16.26 19.54 -7.09
C SER A 173 14.96 20.33 -6.90
N HIS A 174 13.82 19.62 -6.77
CA HIS A 174 12.54 20.25 -6.45
C HIS A 174 12.60 20.98 -5.11
N LEU A 175 13.05 20.29 -4.05
CA LEU A 175 13.15 20.88 -2.71
C LEU A 175 14.15 22.04 -2.64
N ASP A 176 15.26 21.98 -3.41
CA ASP A 176 16.20 23.09 -3.55
C ASP A 176 15.49 24.34 -4.10
N SER A 177 14.62 24.19 -5.10
CA SER A 177 13.88 25.30 -5.69
C SER A 177 12.79 25.88 -4.78
N ARG A 178 12.21 25.05 -3.91
CA ARG A 178 11.09 25.45 -3.03
C ARG A 178 11.52 25.96 -1.66
N VAL A 179 12.60 25.39 -1.11
CA VAL A 179 13.03 25.59 0.29
C VAL A 179 14.47 26.09 0.38
N GLY A 180 15.28 25.94 -0.66
CA GLY A 180 16.72 26.24 -0.63
C GLY A 180 17.56 25.03 -0.18
N PRO A 181 18.90 25.10 -0.24
CA PRO A 181 19.80 23.95 -0.23
C PRO A 181 19.74 23.11 1.07
N PRO A 182 20.06 21.80 1.01
CA PRO A 182 20.09 20.95 2.18
C PRO A 182 21.32 21.24 3.05
N ALA A 183 21.14 21.22 4.37
CA ALA A 183 22.25 21.18 5.32
C ALA A 183 22.71 19.75 5.60
N ARG A 184 21.75 18.81 5.70
CA ARG A 184 22.00 17.39 5.95
C ARG A 184 21.00 16.51 5.22
N TYR A 185 21.43 15.28 4.94
CA TYR A 185 20.62 14.19 4.43
C TYR A 185 21.02 12.90 5.14
N TRP A 186 20.06 12.06 5.51
CA TRP A 186 20.33 10.71 6.00
C TRP A 186 19.23 9.73 5.59
N ASP A 187 19.60 8.46 5.46
CA ASP A 187 18.70 7.36 5.15
C ASP A 187 18.07 6.80 6.43
N ILE A 188 16.78 6.46 6.38
CA ILE A 188 16.02 5.80 7.44
C ILE A 188 15.26 4.55 6.96
N GLY A 189 15.38 4.19 5.68
CA GLY A 189 14.66 3.06 5.07
C GLY A 189 15.30 1.70 5.35
N GLY A 190 16.62 1.67 5.55
CA GLY A 190 17.36 0.40 5.63
C GLY A 190 17.16 -0.45 4.37
N ASP A 191 17.25 -1.77 4.48
CA ASP A 191 17.16 -2.68 3.33
C ASP A 191 15.72 -2.98 2.87
N ARG A 192 14.71 -2.43 3.55
CA ARG A 192 13.30 -2.74 3.27
C ARG A 192 12.61 -1.56 2.61
N LEU A 193 11.62 -1.84 1.76
CA LEU A 193 10.79 -0.80 1.19
C LEU A 193 9.77 -0.26 2.23
N PRO A 194 9.29 0.98 2.03
CA PRO A 194 9.84 1.96 1.10
C PRO A 194 11.24 2.45 1.54
N THR A 195 12.11 2.78 0.57
CA THR A 195 13.36 3.48 0.86
C THR A 195 13.02 4.92 1.17
N VAL A 196 13.43 5.41 2.34
CA VAL A 196 13.12 6.76 2.78
C VAL A 196 14.38 7.42 3.32
N GLY A 197 14.67 8.62 2.84
CA GLY A 197 15.62 9.54 3.44
C GLY A 197 14.93 10.71 4.11
N ILE A 198 15.70 11.48 4.88
CA ILE A 198 15.29 12.73 5.50
C ILE A 198 16.28 13.81 5.06
N THR A 199 15.76 14.98 4.70
CA THR A 199 16.54 16.18 4.40
C THR A 199 16.24 17.27 5.42
N GLU A 200 17.29 17.93 5.91
CA GLU A 200 17.22 19.16 6.72
C GLU A 200 17.54 20.37 5.87
N ARG A 201 16.69 21.39 5.93
CA ARG A 201 16.82 22.64 5.15
C ARG A 201 16.60 23.85 6.08
N PRO A 202 17.68 24.49 6.56
CA PRO A 202 17.58 25.64 7.45
C PRO A 202 16.84 26.82 6.80
N GLN A 203 15.96 27.46 7.56
CA GLN A 203 15.25 28.69 7.19
C GLN A 203 15.58 29.80 8.20
N ASN A 204 15.10 31.02 7.95
CA ASN A 204 15.23 32.09 8.92
C ASN A 204 14.34 31.81 10.16
N GLY A 205 14.94 31.35 11.25
CA GLY A 205 14.28 31.17 12.54
C GLY A 205 13.56 29.82 12.74
N TYR A 206 13.78 28.85 11.85
CA TYR A 206 13.34 27.45 11.99
C TYR A 206 14.08 26.55 10.96
N THR A 207 13.93 25.24 11.06
CA THR A 207 14.43 24.25 10.09
C THR A 207 13.25 23.48 9.50
N VAL A 208 13.24 23.28 8.18
CA VAL A 208 12.31 22.36 7.52
C VAL A 208 12.97 21.01 7.40
N LEU A 209 12.29 19.97 7.87
CA LEU A 209 12.62 18.59 7.57
C LEU A 209 11.57 18.03 6.60
N SER A 210 12.01 17.21 5.65
CA SER A 210 11.12 16.49 4.74
C SER A 210 11.62 15.07 4.54
N THR A 211 10.69 14.12 4.38
CA THR A 211 11.02 12.82 3.81
C THR A 211 11.37 12.95 2.33
N VAL A 212 12.13 11.98 1.84
CA VAL A 212 12.47 11.76 0.44
C VAL A 212 12.30 10.27 0.18
N GLY A 213 11.38 9.89 -0.71
CA GLY A 213 11.22 8.51 -1.16
C GLY A 213 9.92 7.85 -0.76
N MET A 214 9.09 8.47 0.08
CA MET A 214 7.72 7.96 0.30
C MET A 214 6.90 8.02 -0.99
N SER A 215 7.15 9.01 -1.83
CA SER A 215 6.44 9.20 -3.10
C SER A 215 6.97 8.33 -4.25
N CYS A 216 8.07 7.59 -4.05
CA CYS A 216 8.54 6.59 -5.01
C CYS A 216 7.51 5.52 -5.30
N GLN A 217 6.63 5.23 -4.35
CA GLN A 217 5.58 4.24 -4.48
C GLN A 217 4.23 4.84 -4.11
N ARG A 218 3.16 4.25 -4.66
CA ARG A 218 1.78 4.59 -4.29
C ARG A 218 1.43 4.01 -2.91
N MET A 219 0.65 4.76 -2.13
CA MET A 219 0.09 4.28 -0.86
C MET A 219 -1.07 3.31 -1.11
N PRO A 220 -1.21 2.27 -0.28
CA PRO A 220 -2.33 1.33 -0.33
C PRO A 220 -3.71 1.99 -0.16
N THR A 221 -4.75 1.29 -0.62
CA THR A 221 -6.18 1.56 -0.29
C THR A 221 -6.80 2.90 -0.71
N VAL A 222 -6.04 3.88 -1.20
CA VAL A 222 -6.55 5.24 -1.52
C VAL A 222 -7.77 5.22 -2.45
N GLU A 223 -7.74 4.35 -3.45
CA GLU A 223 -8.82 4.19 -4.45
C GLU A 223 -10.14 3.65 -3.89
N GLN A 224 -10.14 3.06 -2.70
CA GLN A 224 -11.36 2.64 -2.03
C GLN A 224 -12.12 3.82 -1.41
N TYR A 225 -11.44 4.96 -1.22
CA TYR A 225 -11.97 6.11 -0.51
C TYR A 225 -12.09 7.37 -1.39
N ILE A 226 -11.35 7.45 -2.50
CA ILE A 226 -11.21 8.68 -3.30
C ILE A 226 -11.46 8.40 -4.78
N ASP A 227 -12.39 9.15 -5.39
CA ASP A 227 -12.76 9.03 -6.81
C ASP A 227 -11.61 9.37 -7.78
N ARG A 228 -10.61 10.15 -7.33
CA ARG A 228 -9.40 10.51 -8.08
C ARG A 228 -8.13 10.08 -7.33
N PRO A 229 -7.81 8.78 -7.27
CA PRO A 229 -6.71 8.27 -6.45
C PRO A 229 -5.34 8.82 -6.88
N ASP A 230 -5.12 9.06 -8.17
CA ASP A 230 -3.84 9.59 -8.70
C ASP A 230 -3.42 10.93 -8.06
N ALA A 231 -4.38 11.70 -7.53
CA ALA A 231 -4.10 12.96 -6.85
C ALA A 231 -3.70 12.80 -5.37
N TYR A 232 -3.79 11.59 -4.80
CA TYR A 232 -3.62 11.33 -3.36
C TYR A 232 -2.77 10.09 -3.05
N THR A 233 -2.38 9.32 -4.07
CA THR A 233 -1.61 8.08 -3.85
C THR A 233 -0.13 8.30 -3.55
N ARG A 234 0.45 9.47 -3.80
CA ARG A 234 1.87 9.74 -3.52
C ARG A 234 2.02 10.91 -2.58
N ILE A 235 2.76 10.71 -1.50
CA ILE A 235 3.04 11.75 -0.52
C ILE A 235 4.50 11.77 -0.13
N GLU A 236 4.90 12.91 0.41
CA GLU A 236 6.03 13.04 1.34
C GLU A 236 5.50 13.68 2.63
N LEU A 237 6.26 13.56 3.73
CA LEU A 237 5.96 14.23 4.99
C LEU A 237 6.92 15.41 5.18
N ALA A 238 6.43 16.49 5.77
CA ALA A 238 7.25 17.64 6.14
C ALA A 238 6.96 18.09 7.57
N ILE A 239 7.94 18.70 8.22
CA ILE A 239 7.76 19.39 9.49
C ILE A 239 8.70 20.60 9.56
N ALA A 240 8.20 21.71 10.09
CA ALA A 240 9.02 22.83 10.49
C ALA A 240 9.26 22.76 12.01
N THR A 241 10.49 22.97 12.46
CA THR A 241 10.85 22.96 13.90
C THR A 241 11.81 24.08 14.25
N ARG A 242 11.66 24.66 15.44
CA ARG A 242 12.65 25.54 16.08
C ARG A 242 13.53 24.80 17.09
N GLY A 243 13.14 23.58 17.45
CA GLY A 243 13.91 22.68 18.31
C GLY A 243 14.98 21.90 17.53
N GLU A 244 15.45 20.82 18.15
CA GLU A 244 16.46 19.95 17.55
C GLU A 244 15.88 19.14 16.38
N PRO A 245 16.43 19.24 15.15
CA PRO A 245 15.94 18.49 13.99
C PRO A 245 15.84 16.98 14.22
N ALA A 246 16.77 16.41 14.97
CA ALA A 246 16.80 14.98 15.28
C ALA A 246 15.58 14.51 16.09
N GLU A 247 15.00 15.38 16.93
CA GLU A 247 13.77 15.05 17.66
C GLU A 247 12.57 15.00 16.71
N ALA A 248 12.45 15.99 15.81
CA ALA A 248 11.39 16.02 14.81
C ALA A 248 11.46 14.84 13.82
N ALA A 249 12.68 14.42 13.46
CA ALA A 249 12.92 13.28 12.57
C ALA A 249 12.33 11.95 13.09
N GLN A 250 12.12 11.81 14.41
CA GLN A 250 11.49 10.62 14.99
C GLN A 250 10.03 10.44 14.52
N LEU A 251 9.34 11.52 14.14
CA LEU A 251 8.00 11.43 13.55
C LEU A 251 8.04 10.75 12.18
N PHE A 252 9.10 10.95 11.40
CA PHE A 252 9.28 10.28 10.11
C PHE A 252 9.65 8.81 10.29
N LEU A 253 10.47 8.47 11.30
CA LEU A 253 10.72 7.06 11.65
C LEU A 253 9.44 6.30 11.98
N TRP A 254 8.46 6.99 12.58
CA TRP A 254 7.16 6.43 12.89
C TRP A 254 6.24 6.34 11.66
N LEU A 255 6.07 7.42 10.90
CA LEU A 255 5.02 7.54 9.89
C LEU A 255 5.46 7.16 8.47
N ALA A 256 6.75 7.27 8.14
CA ALA A 256 7.18 7.22 6.75
C ALA A 256 7.03 5.85 6.09
N ARG A 257 6.94 4.77 6.88
CA ARG A 257 6.71 3.41 6.38
C ARG A 257 5.33 2.87 6.74
N TYR A 258 4.60 3.59 7.60
CA TYR A 258 3.33 3.17 8.16
C TYR A 258 2.26 2.82 7.11
N PRO A 259 2.05 3.60 6.02
CA PRO A 259 1.04 3.29 5.01
C PRO A 259 1.16 1.87 4.45
N TRP A 260 2.37 1.45 4.10
CA TRP A 260 2.61 0.14 3.49
C TRP A 260 2.65 -1.00 4.50
N HIS A 261 3.11 -0.76 5.73
CA HIS A 261 3.10 -1.80 6.77
C HIS A 261 1.70 -2.10 7.29
N SER A 262 0.86 -1.07 7.38
CA SER A 262 -0.49 -1.16 7.94
C SER A 262 -1.59 -1.18 6.88
N ILE A 263 -1.24 -1.23 5.59
CA ILE A 263 -2.18 -1.25 4.45
C ILE A 263 -3.21 -0.12 4.60
N THR A 264 -2.71 1.10 4.61
CA THR A 264 -3.50 2.32 4.84
C THR A 264 -2.87 3.48 4.08
N TRP A 265 -3.47 4.67 4.20
CA TRP A 265 -2.99 5.88 3.56
C TRP A 265 -3.04 7.09 4.50
N LEU A 266 -2.20 8.06 4.21
CA LEU A 266 -2.12 9.33 4.93
C LEU A 266 -2.58 10.45 4.01
N GLY A 267 -3.42 11.34 4.50
CA GLY A 267 -4.06 12.37 3.71
C GLY A 267 -4.17 13.71 4.44
N HIS A 268 -4.51 14.75 3.69
CA HIS A 268 -4.91 16.03 4.27
C HIS A 268 -6.06 15.82 5.26
N GLY A 269 -5.95 16.44 6.43
CA GLY A 269 -6.94 16.34 7.51
C GLY A 269 -6.81 15.09 8.37
N HIS A 270 -5.99 14.11 7.99
CA HIS A 270 -5.78 12.92 8.81
C HIS A 270 -5.01 13.25 10.08
N THR A 271 -5.34 12.56 11.16
CA THR A 271 -4.62 12.62 12.43
C THR A 271 -3.98 11.29 12.76
N ALA A 272 -2.81 11.31 13.36
CA ALA A 272 -2.16 10.14 13.93
C ALA A 272 -1.81 10.39 15.40
N ARG A 273 -2.24 9.49 16.30
CA ARG A 273 -1.85 9.51 17.71
C ARG A 273 -0.57 8.71 17.90
N TRP A 274 0.37 9.25 18.68
CA TRP A 274 1.63 8.60 19.02
C TRP A 274 1.39 7.22 19.62
N TYR A 275 2.13 6.24 19.12
CA TYR A 275 1.95 4.84 19.52
C TYR A 275 2.52 4.54 20.92
N GLY A 276 3.45 5.37 21.40
CA GLY A 276 4.05 5.25 22.72
C GLY A 276 3.23 5.90 23.82
N ALA A 277 3.75 5.89 25.04
CA ALA A 277 3.16 6.69 26.12
C ALA A 277 3.18 8.18 25.75
N PRO A 278 2.11 8.95 26.02
CA PRO A 278 2.04 10.39 25.70
C PRO A 278 3.29 11.20 26.03
N ALA A 279 3.90 10.97 27.20
CA ALA A 279 5.08 11.67 27.66
C ALA A 279 6.35 11.40 26.82
N THR A 280 6.34 10.39 25.94
CA THR A 280 7.47 10.06 25.06
C THR A 280 7.31 10.65 23.65
N PHE A 281 6.31 11.50 23.42
CA PHE A 281 6.16 12.18 22.14
C PHE A 281 7.41 13.03 21.82
N PRO A 282 8.03 12.88 20.63
CA PRO A 282 9.37 13.42 20.38
C PRO A 282 9.51 14.93 20.53
N LEU A 283 8.46 15.70 20.24
CA LEU A 283 8.50 17.17 20.31
C LEU A 283 8.06 17.73 21.68
N GLY A 284 7.71 16.85 22.62
CA GLY A 284 7.30 17.20 23.97
C GLY A 284 6.11 18.17 24.05
N ARG A 285 6.12 19.02 25.09
CA ARG A 285 5.15 20.11 25.34
C ARG A 285 3.68 19.68 25.43
N GLY A 286 3.42 18.44 25.85
CA GLY A 286 2.06 17.91 25.99
C GLY A 286 1.39 17.55 24.67
N HIS A 287 2.14 17.53 23.56
CA HIS A 287 1.65 16.95 22.31
C HIS A 287 1.65 15.42 22.41
N GLU A 288 0.70 14.78 21.73
CA GLU A 288 0.49 13.33 21.75
C GLU A 288 0.23 12.76 20.36
N GLY A 289 0.34 13.57 19.31
CA GLY A 289 0.07 13.16 17.95
C GLY A 289 0.26 14.31 16.96
N VAL A 290 -0.18 14.08 15.74
CA VAL A 290 -0.05 15.03 14.63
C VAL A 290 -1.34 15.12 13.82
N LEU A 291 -1.60 16.30 13.28
CA LEU A 291 -2.49 16.54 12.15
C LEU A 291 -1.67 16.70 10.88
N MET A 292 -2.16 16.19 9.76
CA MET A 292 -1.52 16.25 8.45
C MET A 292 -2.23 17.26 7.57
N LEU A 293 -1.52 18.29 7.08
CA LEU A 293 -2.09 19.31 6.18
C LEU A 293 -1.20 19.46 4.95
N ASP A 294 -1.80 19.58 3.78
CA ASP A 294 -1.05 19.83 2.53
C ASP A 294 -0.53 21.28 2.40
N THR A 295 -1.19 22.22 3.08
CA THR A 295 -0.82 23.63 3.10
C THR A 295 -0.91 24.19 4.51
N VAL A 296 0.10 24.96 4.91
CA VAL A 296 0.15 25.64 6.21
C VAL A 296 0.56 27.11 5.99
N PRO A 297 -0.27 28.09 6.38
CA PRO A 297 0.08 29.50 6.23
C PRO A 297 1.43 29.83 6.89
N GLY A 298 2.31 30.50 6.14
CA GLY A 298 3.63 30.91 6.61
C GLY A 298 4.75 29.86 6.42
N LEU A 299 4.43 28.66 5.96
CA LEU A 299 5.43 27.67 5.53
C LEU A 299 5.60 27.67 4.00
N PRO A 300 6.74 27.16 3.47
CA PRO A 300 6.98 27.09 2.03
C PRO A 300 5.93 26.24 1.30
N ASP A 301 5.60 26.63 0.07
CA ASP A 301 4.79 25.81 -0.84
C ASP A 301 5.67 24.73 -1.50
N LEU A 302 5.40 23.47 -1.15
CA LEU A 302 6.13 22.30 -1.65
C LEU A 302 5.44 21.62 -2.85
N SER A 303 4.32 22.17 -3.33
CA SER A 303 3.56 21.60 -4.45
C SER A 303 4.30 21.64 -5.79
N GLY A 304 3.77 20.94 -6.80
CA GLY A 304 4.28 21.00 -8.17
C GLY A 304 5.33 19.94 -8.53
N PHE A 305 5.57 18.98 -7.64
CA PHE A 305 6.32 17.76 -7.97
C PHE A 305 5.35 16.65 -8.36
N ALA A 306 5.77 15.81 -9.30
CA ALA A 306 5.02 14.64 -9.74
C ALA A 306 5.98 13.48 -9.97
N PHE A 307 5.52 12.26 -9.75
CA PHE A 307 6.30 11.05 -10.01
C PHE A 307 5.41 9.98 -10.64
N GLY A 308 5.88 9.32 -11.70
CA GLY A 308 5.09 8.33 -12.43
C GLY A 308 3.79 8.87 -13.04
N GLY A 309 3.71 10.19 -13.27
CA GLY A 309 2.50 10.88 -13.74
C GLY A 309 1.53 11.31 -12.64
N ASP A 310 1.76 10.89 -11.39
CA ASP A 310 0.89 11.20 -10.25
C ASP A 310 1.45 12.41 -9.47
N GLU A 311 0.56 13.28 -8.98
CA GLU A 311 0.95 14.44 -8.15
C GLU A 311 1.48 13.94 -6.80
N VAL A 312 2.57 14.55 -6.32
CA VAL A 312 3.09 14.27 -4.98
C VAL A 312 2.66 15.38 -4.02
N ARG A 313 1.96 14.99 -2.94
CA ARG A 313 1.56 15.92 -1.87
C ARG A 313 2.54 15.87 -0.70
N TRP A 314 3.00 17.03 -0.24
CA TRP A 314 3.70 17.12 1.03
C TRP A 314 2.69 17.35 2.15
N LEU A 315 2.62 16.43 3.10
CA LEU A 315 1.81 16.57 4.29
C LEU A 315 2.65 17.14 5.43
N TRP A 316 2.37 18.38 5.81
CA TRP A 316 2.92 19.03 6.99
C TRP A 316 2.36 18.38 8.26
N LEU A 317 3.27 17.91 9.11
CA LEU A 317 2.96 17.36 10.42
C LEU A 317 2.84 18.49 11.44
N ILE A 318 1.62 18.72 11.93
CA ILE A 318 1.31 19.71 12.96
C ILE A 318 1.11 18.99 14.29
N PRO A 319 1.98 19.19 15.30
CA PRO A 319 1.82 18.52 16.59
C PRO A 319 0.53 18.95 17.29
N LEU A 320 -0.21 17.97 17.81
CA LEU A 320 -1.47 18.16 18.52
C LEU A 320 -1.38 17.66 19.96
N THR A 321 -2.01 18.39 20.86
CA THR A 321 -2.34 17.92 22.21
C THR A 321 -3.47 16.88 22.16
N ASP A 322 -3.64 16.13 23.24
CA ASP A 322 -4.74 15.18 23.40
C ASP A 322 -6.14 15.83 23.26
N HIS A 323 -6.30 17.06 23.75
CA HIS A 323 -7.55 17.81 23.59
C HIS A 323 -7.82 18.15 22.12
N GLU A 324 -6.81 18.60 21.38
CA GLU A 324 -6.93 18.92 19.95
C GLU A 324 -7.20 17.65 19.12
N LEU A 325 -6.56 16.53 19.45
CA LEU A 325 -6.85 15.23 18.83
C LEU A 325 -8.32 14.84 18.99
N ARG A 326 -8.89 15.02 20.20
CA ARG A 326 -10.34 14.79 20.41
C ARG A 326 -11.21 15.72 19.58
N ILE A 327 -10.87 17.01 19.51
CA ILE A 327 -11.62 17.97 18.69
C ILE A 327 -11.60 17.53 17.22
N ALA A 328 -10.43 17.16 16.69
CA ALA A 328 -10.33 16.68 15.31
C ALA A 328 -11.18 15.42 15.08
N ALA A 329 -11.18 14.48 16.01
CA ALA A 329 -11.95 13.24 15.88
C ALA A 329 -13.48 13.48 15.94
N GLU A 330 -13.93 14.42 16.78
CA GLU A 330 -15.35 14.71 16.97
C GLU A 330 -15.94 15.69 15.95
N ARG A 331 -15.13 16.65 15.48
CA ARG A 331 -15.61 17.83 14.72
C ARG A 331 -14.91 18.04 13.39
N GLY A 332 -13.97 17.17 13.02
CA GLY A 332 -13.13 17.36 11.84
C GLY A 332 -11.94 18.28 12.09
N HIS A 333 -10.94 18.20 11.23
CA HIS A 333 -9.69 18.97 11.34
C HIS A 333 -9.90 20.47 11.11
N GLU A 334 -10.94 20.87 10.37
CA GLU A 334 -11.30 22.25 10.09
C GLU A 334 -11.63 23.02 11.37
N ALA A 335 -12.12 22.34 12.41
CA ALA A 335 -12.36 22.93 13.73
C ALA A 335 -11.07 23.44 14.39
N LEU A 336 -9.90 22.99 13.93
CA LEU A 336 -8.58 23.42 14.39
C LEU A 336 -7.94 24.48 13.48
N ALA A 337 -8.55 24.80 12.33
CA ALA A 337 -7.96 25.68 11.31
C ALA A 337 -7.71 27.12 11.79
N LEU A 338 -8.40 27.58 12.85
CA LEU A 338 -8.21 28.91 13.43
C LEU A 338 -7.14 28.95 14.54
N SER A 339 -6.76 27.82 15.13
CA SER A 339 -5.90 27.76 16.32
C SER A 339 -4.48 27.22 16.06
N LEU A 340 -4.26 26.60 14.89
CA LEU A 340 -3.02 25.93 14.51
C LEU A 340 -2.07 26.69 13.55
N PRO A 341 -2.51 27.57 12.63
CA PRO A 341 -1.60 28.20 11.67
C PRO A 341 -0.46 28.96 12.37
N GLY A 342 0.79 28.69 11.97
CA GLY A 342 1.99 29.37 12.49
C GLY A 342 2.65 28.73 13.72
N ARG A 343 2.13 27.61 14.25
CA ARG A 343 2.82 26.83 15.28
C ARG A 343 3.96 26.03 14.67
N ILE A 344 5.14 26.62 14.63
CA ILE A 344 6.38 25.89 14.40
C ILE A 344 6.87 25.43 15.79
N PRO A 345 6.77 24.13 16.13
CA PRO A 345 7.14 23.56 17.43
C PRO A 345 8.59 23.85 17.85
#